data_AF-A0A926CEX9-F1
#
_entry.id   AF-A0A926CEX9-F1
#
_cell.length_a   1.000
_cell.length_b   1.000
_cell.length_c   1.000
_cell.angle_alpha   90.00
_cell.angle_beta   90.00
_cell.angle_gamma   90.00
#
_symmetry.space_group_name_H-M   'P 1'
#
loop_
_entity.id
_entity.type
_entity.pdbx_description
1 polymer ?
#
loop_
_entity_poly.entity_id
_entity_poly.type
_entity_poly.pdbx_seq_one_letter_code
_entity_poly.pdbx_strand_id
1 'polypeptide(L)'
;MNTITALLLDPGLLFLLGLTALYAALVRRSTRLQRLRLPRPSFESATSLVSVLLAALGLALLPWPRSPLAEDGLENPLLAWLAFEGAFLLPLLPGLLAGDALTNRTTLREAQIGLAGRTVVWLAAGTLLWSATALSPTAAIGWALLSAAAALALPAATGFGPFAADRALTPSGAEHGLDA
;
A
#
# COMPACT_ATOMS: atom_id res chain seq x y z
N MET A 1 -17.56 24.68 -15.02
CA MET A 1 -16.68 24.45 -13.85
C MET A 1 -15.28 24.19 -14.40
N ASN A 2 -14.23 24.85 -13.90
CA ASN A 2 -12.87 24.70 -14.45
C ASN A 2 -12.35 23.29 -14.14
N THR A 3 -11.71 22.60 -15.09
CA THR A 3 -11.19 21.22 -14.93
C THR A 3 -10.26 21.08 -13.72
N ILE A 4 -9.48 22.12 -13.43
CA ILE A 4 -8.61 22.20 -12.24
C ILE A 4 -9.43 22.16 -10.95
N THR A 5 -10.58 22.85 -10.90
CA THR A 5 -11.46 22.87 -9.72
C THR A 5 -12.15 21.53 -9.52
N ALA A 6 -12.48 20.82 -10.61
CA ALA A 6 -13.04 19.46 -10.56
C ALA A 6 -12.00 18.44 -10.05
N LEU A 7 -10.75 18.54 -10.51
CA LEU A 7 -9.63 17.72 -10.01
C LEU A 7 -9.30 17.99 -8.53
N LEU A 8 -9.41 19.23 -8.07
CA LEU A 8 -9.19 19.57 -6.65
C LEU A 8 -10.30 19.08 -5.72
N LEU A 9 -11.51 18.90 -6.25
CA LEU A 9 -12.66 18.37 -5.53
C LEU A 9 -12.87 16.87 -5.77
N ASP A 10 -11.95 16.23 -6.50
CA ASP A 10 -11.99 14.81 -6.74
C ASP A 10 -11.93 14.05 -5.39
N PRO A 11 -12.93 13.23 -5.06
CA PRO A 11 -12.97 12.54 -3.78
C PRO A 11 -11.78 11.60 -3.57
N GLY A 12 -11.21 11.04 -4.64
CA GLY A 12 -9.98 10.26 -4.58
C GLY A 12 -8.78 11.10 -4.15
N LEU A 13 -8.59 12.26 -4.79
CA LEU A 13 -7.51 13.19 -4.46
C LEU A 13 -7.67 13.79 -3.04
N LEU A 14 -8.88 14.13 -2.63
CA LEU A 14 -9.19 14.60 -1.27
C LEU A 14 -8.93 13.50 -0.22
N PHE A 15 -9.31 12.26 -0.50
CA PHE A 15 -9.01 11.13 0.37
C PHE A 15 -7.49 10.92 0.50
N LEU A 16 -6.77 10.99 -0.62
CA LEU A 16 -5.30 10.85 -0.65
C LEU A 16 -4.62 11.97 0.14
N LEU A 17 -5.05 13.22 -0.03
CA LEU A 17 -4.57 14.36 0.77
C LEU A 17 -4.89 14.20 2.25
N GLY A 18 -6.10 13.76 2.58
CA GLY A 18 -6.53 13.50 3.96
C GLY A 18 -5.71 12.40 4.62
N LEU A 19 -5.49 11.28 3.93
CA LEU A 19 -4.68 10.15 4.40
C LEU A 19 -3.22 10.58 4.61
N THR A 20 -2.68 11.35 3.67
CA THR A 20 -1.30 11.88 3.75
C THR A 20 -1.15 12.84 4.93
N ALA A 21 -2.13 13.74 5.14
CA ALA A 21 -2.13 14.67 6.26
C ALA A 21 -2.27 13.95 7.61
N LEU A 22 -3.15 12.94 7.69
CA LEU A 22 -3.32 12.12 8.89
C LEU A 22 -2.05 11.34 9.22
N TYR A 23 -1.46 10.68 8.22
CA TYR A 23 -0.19 9.97 8.38
C TYR A 23 0.92 10.92 8.84
N ALA A 24 1.06 12.08 8.20
CA ALA A 24 2.02 13.11 8.60
C ALA A 24 1.79 13.60 10.04
N ALA A 25 0.54 13.76 10.47
CA ALA A 25 0.19 14.17 11.83
C ALA A 25 0.56 13.08 12.86
N LEU A 26 0.27 11.81 12.56
CA LEU A 26 0.60 10.67 13.41
C LEU A 26 2.13 10.49 13.54
N VAL A 27 2.86 10.58 12.43
CA VAL A 27 4.33 10.47 12.41
C VAL A 27 5.00 11.69 13.07
N ARG A 28 4.48 12.91 12.88
CA ARG A 28 4.97 14.13 13.57
C ARG A 28 4.84 14.04 15.09
N ARG A 29 3.85 13.32 15.61
CA ARG A 29 3.71 13.08 17.05
C ARG A 29 4.81 12.17 17.61
N SER A 30 5.31 11.24 16.80
CA SER A 30 6.38 10.30 17.15
C SER A 30 7.78 10.87 16.95
N THR A 31 7.96 11.82 16.02
CA THR A 31 9.28 12.35 15.65
C THR A 31 9.31 13.86 15.81
N ARG A 32 9.92 14.35 16.91
CA ARG A 32 10.28 15.77 17.05
C ARG A 32 11.20 16.17 15.90
N LEU A 33 10.62 16.80 14.86
CA LEU A 33 11.27 17.63 13.84
C LEU A 33 12.75 17.30 13.59
N GLN A 34 13.05 16.07 13.13
CA GLN A 34 14.29 15.86 12.40
C GLN A 34 14.18 16.68 11.12
N ARG A 35 15.11 17.62 10.93
CA ARG A 35 15.18 18.48 9.73
C ARG A 35 14.97 17.60 8.50
N LEU A 36 14.00 17.97 7.66
CA LEU A 36 13.74 17.37 6.35
C LEU A 36 15.03 17.49 5.51
N ARG A 37 15.94 16.54 5.67
CA ARG A 37 17.08 16.37 4.78
C ARG A 37 16.53 15.61 3.60
N LEU A 38 16.62 16.22 2.42
CA LEU A 38 16.37 15.50 1.18
C LEU A 38 17.29 14.27 1.16
N PRO A 39 16.74 13.06 0.99
CA PRO A 39 17.55 11.86 0.89
C PRO A 39 18.50 12.01 -0.30
N ARG A 40 19.73 11.51 -0.16
CA ARG A 40 20.66 11.45 -1.29
C ARG A 40 20.07 10.53 -2.36
N PRO A 41 20.19 10.86 -3.66
CA PRO A 41 19.69 9.99 -4.72
C PRO A 41 20.44 8.65 -4.65
N SER A 42 19.70 7.60 -4.32
CA SER A 42 20.11 6.20 -4.32
C SER A 42 19.11 5.35 -5.10
N PHE A 43 19.51 4.16 -5.53
CA PHE A 43 18.61 3.22 -6.19
C PHE A 43 17.37 2.91 -5.33
N GLU A 44 17.56 2.70 -4.02
CA GLU A 44 16.48 2.50 -3.04
C GLU A 44 15.51 3.70 -2.96
N SER A 45 16.06 4.92 -2.98
CA SER A 45 15.24 6.14 -2.96
C SER A 45 14.42 6.29 -4.25
N ALA A 46 14.97 5.86 -5.39
CA ALA A 46 14.30 5.89 -6.67
C ALA A 46 13.16 4.87 -6.74
N THR A 47 13.41 3.61 -6.33
CA THR A 47 12.36 2.58 -6.29
C THR A 47 11.24 2.95 -5.32
N SER A 48 11.58 3.54 -4.18
CA SER A 48 10.61 4.07 -3.20
C SER A 48 9.76 5.21 -3.79
N LEU A 49 10.39 6.16 -4.49
CA LEU A 49 9.67 7.26 -5.14
C LEU A 49 8.71 6.76 -6.22
N VAL A 50 9.17 5.88 -7.10
CA VAL A 50 8.32 5.29 -8.15
C VAL A 50 7.18 4.48 -7.52
N SER A 51 7.43 3.76 -6.44
CA SER A 51 6.39 3.07 -5.67
C SER A 51 5.32 4.02 -5.16
N VAL A 52 5.71 5.16 -4.57
CA VAL A 52 4.75 6.18 -4.09
C VAL A 52 3.93 6.74 -5.26
N LEU A 53 4.57 7.02 -6.40
CA LEU A 53 3.89 7.51 -7.60
C LEU A 53 2.90 6.48 -8.15
N LEU A 54 3.27 5.20 -8.18
CA LEU A 54 2.39 4.11 -8.60
C LEU A 54 1.22 3.92 -7.63
N ALA A 55 1.43 4.02 -6.31
CA ALA A 55 0.35 3.95 -5.35
C ALA A 55 -0.64 5.13 -5.52
N ALA A 56 -0.12 6.33 -5.77
CA ALA A 56 -0.94 7.51 -6.05
C ALA A 56 -1.74 7.35 -7.36
N LEU A 57 -1.09 6.82 -8.41
CA LEU A 57 -1.75 6.50 -9.67
C LEU A 57 -2.83 5.43 -9.48
N GLY A 58 -2.54 4.36 -8.73
CA GLY A 58 -3.50 3.31 -8.41
C GLY A 58 -4.73 3.86 -7.71
N LEU A 59 -4.54 4.76 -6.74
CA LEU A 59 -5.65 5.46 -6.08
C LEU A 59 -6.43 6.32 -7.09
N ALA A 60 -5.77 7.07 -7.96
CA ALA A 60 -6.46 7.91 -8.95
C ALA A 60 -7.28 7.12 -9.97
N LEU A 61 -6.89 5.88 -10.30
CA LEU A 61 -7.55 5.02 -11.28
C LEU A 61 -8.72 4.20 -10.72
N LEU A 62 -8.96 4.24 -9.41
CA LEU A 62 -10.12 3.58 -8.79
C LEU A 62 -11.43 4.28 -9.18
N PRO A 63 -12.56 3.54 -9.25
CA PRO A 63 -13.84 4.10 -9.63
C PRO A 63 -14.46 4.89 -8.48
N TRP A 64 -14.00 6.12 -8.28
CA TRP A 64 -14.49 6.96 -7.19
C TRP A 64 -15.87 7.53 -7.51
N PRO A 65 -16.78 7.61 -6.53
CA PRO A 65 -18.08 8.22 -6.75
C PRO A 65 -17.91 9.69 -7.11
N ARG A 66 -18.37 10.10 -8.30
CA ARG A 66 -18.27 11.47 -8.84
C ARG A 66 -16.86 11.92 -9.23
N SER A 67 -15.96 10.98 -9.53
CA SER A 67 -14.66 11.36 -10.09
C SER A 67 -14.85 11.91 -11.52
N PRO A 68 -14.13 12.98 -11.90
CA PRO A 68 -14.15 13.48 -13.27
C PRO A 68 -13.51 12.50 -14.26
N LEU A 69 -12.67 11.57 -13.79
CA LEU A 69 -12.03 10.54 -14.62
C LEU A 69 -13.03 9.49 -15.11
N ALA A 70 -14.19 9.38 -14.44
CA ALA A 70 -15.29 8.53 -14.88
C ALA A 70 -15.89 8.99 -16.21
N GLU A 71 -15.97 10.32 -16.43
CA GLU A 71 -16.55 10.89 -17.66
C GLU A 71 -15.69 10.59 -18.90
N ASP A 72 -14.37 10.54 -18.71
CA ASP A 72 -13.39 10.24 -19.75
C ASP A 72 -13.11 8.72 -19.90
N GLY A 73 -13.75 7.87 -19.09
CA GLY A 73 -13.55 6.42 -19.10
C GLY A 73 -12.15 5.97 -18.71
N LEU A 74 -11.42 6.81 -17.97
CA LEU A 74 -10.05 6.55 -17.52
C LEU A 74 -9.99 5.70 -16.26
N GLU A 75 -11.11 5.58 -15.52
CA GLU A 75 -11.23 4.67 -14.39
C GLU A 75 -11.14 3.23 -14.86
N ASN A 76 -10.08 2.55 -14.42
CA ASN A 76 -9.83 1.18 -14.79
C ASN A 76 -9.31 0.41 -13.59
N PRO A 77 -10.18 -0.34 -12.89
CA PRO A 77 -9.81 -1.10 -11.70
C PRO A 77 -8.66 -2.10 -11.93
N LEU A 78 -8.51 -2.62 -13.16
CA LEU A 78 -7.41 -3.50 -13.52
C LEU A 78 -6.07 -2.74 -13.56
N LEU A 79 -6.06 -1.54 -14.15
CA LEU A 79 -4.87 -0.68 -14.15
C LEU A 79 -4.55 -0.17 -12.74
N ALA A 80 -5.56 0.16 -11.94
CA ALA A 80 -5.39 0.50 -10.54
C ALA A 80 -4.70 -0.64 -9.78
N TRP A 81 -5.20 -1.87 -9.95
CA TRP A 81 -4.60 -3.08 -9.37
C TRP A 81 -3.14 -3.27 -9.79
N LEU A 82 -2.84 -3.16 -11.08
CA LEU A 82 -1.46 -3.26 -11.60
C LEU A 82 -0.55 -2.18 -11.01
N ALA A 83 -1.05 -0.95 -10.89
CA ALA A 83 -0.29 0.15 -10.29
C ALA A 83 0.00 -0.12 -8.82
N PHE A 84 -0.97 -0.62 -8.05
CA PHE A 84 -0.74 -1.00 -6.66
C PHE A 84 0.25 -2.16 -6.52
N GLU A 85 0.12 -3.23 -7.31
CA GLU A 85 1.10 -4.33 -7.27
C GLU A 85 2.50 -3.86 -7.65
N GLY A 86 2.62 -3.00 -8.66
CA GLY A 86 3.90 -2.36 -9.00
C GLY A 86 4.46 -1.54 -7.82
N ALA A 87 3.60 -0.80 -7.12
CA ALA A 87 3.99 -0.07 -5.91
C ALA A 87 4.50 -0.99 -4.80
N PHE A 88 3.92 -2.18 -4.63
CA PHE A 88 4.39 -3.13 -3.62
C PHE A 88 5.66 -3.88 -4.03
N LEU A 89 5.85 -4.17 -5.32
CA LEU A 89 6.96 -4.97 -5.80
C LEU A 89 8.26 -4.17 -5.98
N LEU A 90 8.17 -2.91 -6.41
CA LEU A 90 9.37 -2.09 -6.68
C LEU A 90 10.29 -1.90 -5.47
N PRO A 91 9.78 -1.64 -4.25
CA PRO A 91 10.63 -1.49 -3.07
C PRO A 91 11.39 -2.77 -2.68
N LEU A 92 10.99 -3.95 -3.19
CA LEU A 92 11.66 -5.22 -2.92
C LEU A 92 12.90 -5.43 -3.81
N LEU A 93 13.01 -4.71 -4.93
CA LEU A 93 14.11 -4.89 -5.89
C LEU A 93 15.51 -4.74 -5.28
N PRO A 94 15.81 -3.73 -4.44
CA PRO A 94 17.14 -3.60 -3.84
C PRO A 94 17.53 -4.82 -2.99
N GLY A 95 16.58 -5.39 -2.24
CA GLY A 95 16.81 -6.58 -1.41
C GLY A 95 16.98 -7.87 -2.22
N LEU A 96 16.23 -8.01 -3.32
CA LEU A 96 16.36 -9.15 -4.25
C LEU A 96 17.65 -9.12 -5.07
N LEU A 97 18.15 -7.91 -5.37
CA LEU A 97 19.40 -7.67 -6.08
C LEU A 97 20.62 -7.59 -5.14
N ALA A 98 20.41 -7.72 -3.83
CA ALA A 98 21.50 -7.75 -2.88
C ALA A 98 22.40 -8.97 -3.13
N GLY A 99 23.71 -8.77 -3.09
CA GLY A 99 24.69 -9.85 -3.26
C GLY A 99 24.76 -10.82 -2.08
N ASP A 100 24.06 -10.54 -0.99
CA ASP A 100 24.02 -11.36 0.23
C ASP A 100 22.79 -12.28 0.25
N ALA A 101 23.03 -13.57 0.50
CA ALA A 101 22.00 -14.60 0.52
C ALA A 101 21.01 -14.43 1.68
N LEU A 102 21.45 -13.88 2.82
CA LEU A 102 20.55 -13.63 3.95
C LEU A 102 19.55 -12.52 3.61
N THR A 103 20.05 -11.41 3.09
CA THR A 103 19.22 -10.27 2.63
C THR A 103 18.19 -10.67 1.57
N ASN A 104 18.59 -11.53 0.62
CA ASN A 104 17.66 -12.01 -0.40
C ASN A 104 16.56 -12.90 0.21
N ARG A 105 16.91 -13.83 1.11
CA ARG A 105 15.94 -14.71 1.78
C ARG A 105 14.95 -13.94 2.64
N THR A 106 15.41 -12.93 3.38
CA THR A 106 14.52 -12.08 4.20
C THR A 106 13.57 -11.30 3.31
N THR A 107 14.07 -10.70 2.22
CA THR A 107 13.24 -9.99 1.23
C THR A 107 12.19 -10.90 0.60
N LEU A 108 12.55 -12.15 0.25
CA LEU A 108 11.60 -13.13 -0.29
C LEU A 108 10.52 -13.51 0.73
N ARG A 109 10.88 -13.68 2.01
CA ARG A 109 9.90 -13.97 3.07
C ARG A 109 8.93 -12.81 3.26
N GLU A 110 9.42 -11.57 3.26
CA GLU A 110 8.59 -10.37 3.30
C GLU A 110 7.65 -10.30 2.09
N ALA A 111 8.15 -10.60 0.90
CA ALA A 111 7.35 -10.66 -0.32
C ALA A 111 6.23 -11.70 -0.23
N GLN A 112 6.51 -12.90 0.31
CA GLN A 112 5.54 -13.97 0.48
C GLN A 112 4.42 -13.61 1.47
N ILE A 113 4.79 -13.06 2.63
CA ILE A 113 3.82 -12.61 3.64
C ILE A 113 2.96 -11.47 3.08
N GLY A 114 3.60 -10.50 2.43
CA GLY A 114 2.93 -9.38 1.78
C GLY A 114 1.96 -9.83 0.70
N LEU A 115 2.37 -10.75 -0.17
CA LEU A 115 1.53 -11.31 -1.22
C LEU A 115 0.32 -12.06 -0.65
N ALA A 116 0.52 -12.86 0.41
CA ALA A 116 -0.58 -13.56 1.07
C ALA A 116 -1.62 -12.58 1.63
N GLY A 117 -1.17 -11.52 2.31
CA GLY A 117 -2.05 -10.45 2.81
C GLY A 117 -2.78 -9.72 1.67
N ARG A 118 -2.05 -9.30 0.63
CA ARG A 118 -2.62 -8.61 -0.54
C ARG A 118 -3.62 -9.46 -1.30
N THR A 119 -3.41 -10.77 -1.38
CA THR A 119 -4.38 -11.69 -2.01
C THR A 119 -5.74 -11.60 -1.33
N VAL A 120 -5.79 -11.61 0.01
CA VAL A 120 -7.05 -11.46 0.77
C VAL A 120 -7.68 -10.07 0.53
N VAL A 121 -6.85 -9.01 0.55
CA VAL A 121 -7.31 -7.65 0.27
C VAL A 121 -7.91 -7.54 -1.14
N TRP A 122 -7.27 -8.13 -2.14
CA TRP A 122 -7.76 -8.09 -3.52
C TRP A 122 -8.99 -8.96 -3.75
N LEU A 123 -9.14 -10.08 -3.05
CA LEU A 123 -10.38 -10.84 -3.10
C LEU A 123 -11.55 -10.01 -2.54
N ALA A 124 -11.35 -9.33 -1.41
CA ALA A 124 -12.36 -8.46 -0.84
C ALA A 124 -12.66 -7.25 -1.75
N ALA A 125 -11.63 -6.52 -2.18
CA ALA A 125 -11.77 -5.36 -3.06
C ALA A 125 -12.38 -5.76 -4.42
N GLY A 126 -11.94 -6.86 -5.00
CA GLY A 126 -12.47 -7.39 -6.26
C GLY A 126 -13.95 -7.75 -6.16
N THR A 127 -14.35 -8.37 -5.05
CA THR A 127 -15.76 -8.66 -4.80
C THR A 127 -16.58 -7.37 -4.72
N LEU A 128 -16.07 -6.33 -4.05
CA LEU A 128 -16.79 -5.05 -3.88
C LEU A 128 -16.81 -4.19 -5.15
N LEU A 129 -15.74 -4.22 -5.96
CA LEU A 129 -15.60 -3.40 -7.17
C LEU A 129 -16.41 -3.97 -8.35
N TRP A 130 -16.54 -5.29 -8.46
CA TRP A 130 -17.20 -5.94 -9.60
C TRP A 130 -18.57 -6.56 -9.27
N SER A 131 -19.00 -6.62 -8.01
CA SER A 131 -20.33 -7.12 -7.65
C SER A 131 -21.38 -5.99 -7.63
N ALA A 132 -22.20 -5.92 -8.67
CA ALA A 132 -23.37 -5.04 -8.73
C ALA A 132 -24.58 -5.58 -7.95
N THR A 133 -24.34 -6.20 -6.78
CA THR A 133 -25.41 -6.74 -5.94
C THR A 133 -26.15 -5.62 -5.23
N ALA A 134 -27.48 -5.56 -5.41
CA ALA A 134 -28.33 -4.68 -4.61
C ALA A 134 -28.11 -4.96 -3.11
N LEU A 135 -28.05 -3.89 -2.31
CA LEU A 135 -27.90 -3.95 -0.86
C LEU A 135 -29.07 -4.73 -0.24
N SER A 136 -28.87 -6.03 -0.02
CA SER A 136 -29.76 -6.88 0.76
C SER A 136 -29.18 -7.10 2.17
N PRO A 137 -30.01 -7.40 3.18
CA PRO A 137 -29.52 -7.67 4.53
C PRO A 137 -28.51 -8.82 4.60
N THR A 138 -28.66 -9.84 3.74
CA THR A 138 -27.73 -10.97 3.66
C THR A 138 -26.42 -10.60 2.96
N ALA A 139 -26.48 -9.79 1.90
CA ALA A 139 -25.28 -9.26 1.25
C ALA A 139 -24.47 -8.35 2.18
N ALA A 140 -25.14 -7.58 3.04
CA ALA A 140 -24.49 -6.73 4.03
C ALA A 140 -23.61 -7.51 5.02
N ILE A 141 -24.06 -8.71 5.45
CA ILE A 141 -23.25 -9.60 6.29
C ILE A 141 -21.99 -10.06 5.54
N GLY A 142 -22.14 -10.47 4.27
CA GLY A 142 -21.01 -10.85 3.43
C GLY A 142 -19.99 -9.72 3.27
N TRP A 143 -20.46 -8.49 3.01
CA TRP A 143 -19.60 -7.31 2.90
C TRP A 143 -18.89 -6.97 4.21
N ALA A 144 -19.58 -7.11 5.35
CA ALA A 144 -18.98 -6.90 6.67
C ALA A 144 -17.84 -7.91 6.93
N LEU A 145 -18.07 -9.19 6.60
CA LEU A 145 -17.05 -10.24 6.74
C LEU A 145 -15.86 -10.01 5.81
N LEU A 146 -16.09 -9.65 4.54
CA LEU A 146 -15.02 -9.32 3.60
C LEU A 146 -14.21 -8.09 4.05
N SER A 147 -14.89 -7.07 4.56
CA SER A 147 -14.24 -5.86 5.08
C SER A 147 -13.40 -6.17 6.32
N ALA A 148 -13.91 -7.01 7.22
CA ALA A 148 -13.15 -7.46 8.39
C ALA A 148 -11.94 -8.30 7.98
N ALA A 149 -12.09 -9.23 7.03
CA ALA A 149 -10.99 -10.04 6.50
C ALA A 149 -9.90 -9.16 5.86
N ALA A 150 -10.28 -8.19 5.03
CA ALA A 150 -9.36 -7.23 4.45
C ALA A 150 -8.64 -6.40 5.54
N ALA A 151 -9.38 -5.89 6.53
CA ALA A 151 -8.81 -5.12 7.63
C ALA A 151 -7.78 -5.91 8.45
N LEU A 152 -8.05 -7.19 8.70
CA LEU A 152 -7.12 -8.09 9.39
C LEU A 152 -5.91 -8.48 8.54
N ALA A 153 -6.07 -8.52 7.21
CA ALA A 153 -4.99 -8.82 6.27
C ALA A 153 -4.10 -7.61 5.95
N LEU A 154 -4.60 -6.38 6.17
CA LEU A 154 -3.88 -5.13 5.87
C LEU A 154 -2.47 -5.07 6.48
N PRO A 155 -2.26 -5.38 7.77
CA PRO A 155 -0.92 -5.36 8.37
C PRO A 155 0.08 -6.26 7.64
N ALA A 156 -0.35 -7.46 7.23
CA ALA A 156 0.47 -8.37 6.43
C ALA A 156 0.69 -7.81 5.01
N ALA A 157 -0.37 -7.31 4.37
CA ALA A 157 -0.33 -6.77 3.01
C ALA A 157 0.64 -5.58 2.86
N THR A 158 0.74 -4.73 3.89
CA THR A 158 1.59 -3.53 3.91
C THR A 158 2.92 -3.71 4.66
N GLY A 159 3.19 -4.88 5.23
CA GLY A 159 4.39 -5.10 6.06
C GLY A 159 4.45 -4.17 7.28
N PHE A 160 3.33 -4.00 7.98
CA PHE A 160 3.23 -3.16 9.18
C PHE A 160 2.95 -3.99 10.45
N GLY A 161 3.34 -3.45 11.60
CA GLY A 161 3.10 -4.07 12.90
C GLY A 161 3.85 -5.40 13.05
N PRO A 162 3.18 -6.52 13.41
CA PRO A 162 3.84 -7.81 13.65
C PRO A 162 4.44 -8.44 12.38
N PHE A 163 4.12 -7.91 11.19
CA PHE A 163 4.66 -8.36 9.90
C PHE A 163 5.68 -7.38 9.32
N ALA A 164 6.10 -6.37 10.09
CA ALA A 164 7.13 -5.45 9.65
C ALA A 164 8.49 -6.16 9.53
N ALA A 165 9.29 -5.70 8.57
CA ALA A 165 10.67 -6.14 8.41
C ALA A 165 11.41 -6.03 9.75
N ASP A 166 12.05 -7.12 10.18
CA ASP A 166 12.84 -7.16 11.41
C ASP A 166 14.05 -6.23 11.25
N ARG A 167 13.93 -5.01 11.79
CA ARG A 167 15.04 -4.05 11.84
C ARG A 167 16.18 -4.48 12.76
N ALA A 168 15.99 -5.58 13.50
CA ALA A 168 16.91 -6.13 14.48
C ALA A 168 17.77 -7.28 13.93
N LEU A 169 17.74 -7.58 12.63
CA LEU A 169 18.61 -8.60 12.03
C LEU A 169 20.07 -8.13 12.04
N THR A 170 20.73 -8.29 13.17
CA THR A 170 22.18 -8.52 13.22
C THR A 170 22.48 -9.81 12.45
N PRO A 171 23.68 -9.98 11.87
CA PRO A 171 24.05 -11.16 11.09
C PRO A 171 23.88 -12.52 11.81
N SER A 172 23.63 -12.51 13.12
CA SER A 172 23.36 -13.67 13.98
C SER A 172 21.88 -14.09 14.06
N GLY A 173 20.93 -13.35 13.47
CA GLY A 173 19.51 -13.76 13.45
C GLY A 173 18.89 -13.98 14.83
N ALA A 174 17.89 -14.87 14.90
CA ALA A 174 17.12 -15.20 16.12
C ALA A 174 17.94 -15.89 17.23
N GLU A 175 19.22 -16.18 16.98
CA GLU A 175 20.12 -16.82 17.94
C GLU A 175 20.97 -15.80 18.71
N HIS A 176 20.82 -14.51 18.40
CA HIS A 176 21.50 -13.45 19.12
C HIS A 176 21.03 -13.37 20.57
N GLY A 177 21.84 -13.91 21.49
CA GLY A 177 21.56 -13.95 22.92
C GLY A 177 21.28 -15.34 23.50
N LEU A 178 21.36 -16.41 22.71
CA LEU A 178 21.30 -17.79 23.22
C LEU A 178 22.68 -18.34 23.67
N ASP A 179 23.75 -17.60 23.39
CA ASP A 179 25.13 -17.93 23.76
C ASP A 179 25.62 -17.18 25.02
N ALA A 180 24.72 -16.60 25.81
CA ALA A 180 25.05 -15.92 27.08
C ALA A 180 24.74 -16.80 28.30
#